data_AF-A0A7U6KP01-F1
#
_entry.id   AF-A0A7U6KP01-F1
#
_cell.length_a   1.000
_cell.length_b   1.000
_cell.length_c   1.000
_cell.angle_alpha   90.00
_cell.angle_beta   90.00
_cell.angle_gamma   90.00
#
_symmetry.space_group_name_H-M   'P 1'
#
loop_
_entity.id
_entity.type
_entity.pdbx_description
1 polymer ?
#
loop_
_entity_poly.entity_id
_entity_poly.type
_entity_poly.pdbx_seq_one_letter_code
_entity_poly.pdbx_strand_id
1 'polypeptide(L)' 'MTQLLSQAKQKNETMVKIVHGKGSEAILKTCVNGWLRQLPEVLAFCSAPPKDGGNGAVLVLLKKPKTDGE' A
#
# COMPACT_ATOMS: atom_id res chain seq x y z
N MET A 1 5.09 4.58 6.47
CA MET A 1 4.18 3.59 5.85
C MET A 1 3.11 3.12 6.83
N THR A 2 3.50 2.60 8.00
CA THR A 2 2.58 2.16 9.07
C THR A 2 1.53 3.22 9.46
N GLN A 3 1.91 4.50 9.54
CA GLN A 3 0.96 5.59 9.81
C GLN A 3 -0.11 5.73 8.73
N LEU A 4 0.23 5.55 7.45
CA LEU A 4 -0.72 5.59 6.33
C LEU A 4 -1.72 4.44 6.44
N LEU A 5 -1.24 3.22 6.70
CA LEU A 5 -2.12 2.04 6.83
C LEU A 5 -3.02 2.13 8.05
N SER A 6 -2.50 2.68 9.16
CA SER A 6 -3.28 2.95 10.37
C SER A 6 -4.40 3.96 10.10
N GLN A 7 -4.12 5.05 9.38
CA GLN A 7 -5.13 6.03 8.99
C GLN A 7 -6.20 5.42 8.07
N ALA A 8 -5.78 4.63 7.07
CA ALA A 8 -6.72 3.93 6.18
C ALA A 8 -7.66 3.00 6.97
N LYS A 9 -7.09 2.24 7.91
CA LYS A 9 -7.87 1.37 8.81
C LYS A 9 -8.87 2.15 9.66
N GLN A 10 -8.47 3.29 10.23
CA GLN A 10 -9.36 4.16 11.01
C GLN A 10 -10.53 4.72 10.17
N LYS A 11 -10.30 4.92 8.87
CA LYS A 11 -11.31 5.37 7.91
C LYS A 11 -12.11 4.23 7.28
N ASN A 12 -11.90 2.98 7.70
CA ASN A 12 -12.46 1.78 7.06
C ASN A 12 -12.14 1.65 5.56
N GLU A 13 -11.02 2.23 5.11
CA GLU A 13 -10.52 2.09 3.75
C GLU A 13 -9.81 0.75 3.59
N THR A 14 -10.16 -0.01 2.55
CA THR A 14 -9.52 -1.30 2.24
C THR A 14 -8.45 -1.19 1.16
N MET A 15 -8.23 0.00 0.61
CA MET A 15 -7.29 0.23 -0.48
C MET A 15 -6.54 1.54 -0.27
N VAL A 16 -5.23 1.51 -0.46
CA VAL A 16 -4.38 2.71 -0.42
C VAL A 16 -3.46 2.75 -1.63
N LYS A 17 -3.13 3.98 -2.07
CA LYS A 17 -2.09 4.23 -3.06
C LYS A 17 -0.87 4.83 -2.38
N ILE A 18 0.28 4.19 -2.55
CA ILE A 18 1.56 4.68 -2.04
C ILE A 18 2.36 5.23 -3.22
N VAL A 19 2.55 6.54 -3.25
CA VAL A 19 3.42 7.20 -4.23
C VAL A 19 4.81 7.29 -3.63
N HIS A 20 5.75 6.52 -4.16
CA HIS A 20 7.14 6.50 -3.69
C HIS A 20 8.11 7.15 -4.69
N GLY A 21 7.61 7.57 -5.87
CA GLY A 21 8.42 8.10 -6.95
C GLY A 21 9.22 7.01 -7.67
N LYS A 22 9.69 7.32 -8.88
CA LYS A 22 10.51 6.36 -9.66
C LYS A 22 11.92 6.25 -9.10
N GLY A 23 12.53 7.40 -8.78
CA GLY A 23 13.94 7.51 -8.41
C GLY A 23 14.87 7.05 -9.55
N SER A 24 16.16 7.36 -9.45
CA SER A 24 17.15 6.94 -10.46
C SER A 24 17.47 5.45 -10.34
N GLU A 25 17.59 4.95 -9.10
CA GLU A 25 17.96 3.56 -8.80
C GLU A 25 16.79 2.74 -8.22
N ALA A 26 15.58 3.29 -8.21
CA ALA A 26 14.38 2.64 -7.68
C ALA A 26 14.53 2.11 -6.23
N ILE A 27 15.39 2.71 -5.41
CA ILE A 27 15.65 2.29 -4.02
C ILE A 27 14.34 2.20 -3.23
N LEU A 28 13.50 3.24 -3.32
CA LEU A 28 12.22 3.27 -2.61
C LEU A 28 11.25 2.21 -3.10
N LYS A 29 11.26 1.83 -4.39
CA LYS A 29 10.44 0.72 -4.90
C LYS A 29 10.84 -0.59 -4.23
N THR A 30 12.14 -0.87 -4.13
CA THR A 30 12.66 -2.10 -3.49
C THR A 30 12.31 -2.13 -2.00
N CYS A 31 12.55 -1.02 -1.28
CA CYS A 31 12.21 -0.91 0.14
C CYS A 31 10.70 -1.06 0.39
N VAL A 32 9.86 -0.35 -0.37
CA VAL A 32 8.40 -0.41 -0.25
C VAL A 32 7.89 -1.83 -0.49
N ASN A 33 8.36 -2.51 -1.54
CA ASN A 33 7.99 -3.89 -1.82
C ASN A 33 8.41 -4.84 -0.69
N GLY A 34 9.60 -4.65 -0.12
CA GLY A 34 10.09 -5.44 1.01
C GLY A 34 9.27 -5.24 2.28
N TRP A 35 8.93 -3.99 2.61
CA TRP A 35 8.10 -3.66 3.77
C TRP A 35 6.67 -4.18 3.64
N LEU A 36 6.02 -3.99 2.48
CA LEU A 36 4.64 -4.44 2.28
C LEU A 36 4.47 -5.95 2.45
N ARG A 37 5.46 -6.75 2.08
CA ARG A 37 5.44 -8.22 2.29
C ARG A 37 5.48 -8.64 3.76
N GLN A 38 6.00 -7.78 4.63
CA GLN A 38 6.14 -8.07 6.07
C GLN A 38 4.93 -7.62 6.87
N LEU A 39 4.02 -6.83 6.28
CA LEU A 39 2.88 -6.25 6.97
C LEU A 39 1.67 -7.21 6.89
N PRO A 40 1.24 -7.83 8.00
CA PRO A 40 0.19 -8.84 7.98
C PRO A 40 -1.19 -8.29 7.60
N GLU A 41 -1.41 -6.97 7.68
CA GLU A 41 -2.62 -6.29 7.23
C GLU A 41 -2.71 -6.16 5.70
N VAL A 42 -1.60 -6.34 4.97
CA VAL A 42 -1.58 -6.27 3.50
C VAL A 42 -1.98 -7.61 2.91
N LEU A 43 -3.02 -7.60 2.06
CA LEU A 43 -3.48 -8.79 1.33
C LEU A 43 -2.78 -8.96 -0.01
N ALA A 44 -2.63 -7.86 -0.75
CA ALA A 44 -2.01 -7.84 -2.05
C ALA A 44 -1.52 -6.43 -2.39
N PHE A 45 -0.57 -6.32 -3.31
CA PHE A 45 -0.17 -5.04 -3.88
C PHE A 45 0.39 -5.22 -5.29
N CYS A 46 0.26 -4.17 -6.11
CA CYS A 46 0.79 -4.13 -7.47
C CYS A 46 1.23 -2.70 -7.83
N SER A 47 2.04 -2.55 -8.87
CA SER A 47 2.33 -1.22 -9.42
C SER A 47 1.05 -0.55 -9.91
N ALA A 48 0.94 0.75 -9.69
CA ALA A 48 -0.21 1.51 -10.15
C ALA A 48 -0.28 1.53 -11.69
N PRO A 49 -1.49 1.69 -12.27
CA PRO A 49 -1.63 1.98 -13.69
C PRO A 49 -0.81 3.21 -14.12
N PRO A 50 -0.40 3.34 -15.41
CA PRO A 50 0.37 4.50 -15.88
C PRO A 50 -0.27 5.85 -15.53
N LYS A 51 -1.60 5.96 -15.68
CA LYS A 51 -2.38 7.16 -15.33
C LYS A 51 -2.36 7.52 -13.84
N ASP A 52 -2.02 6.56 -12.97
CA ASP A 52 -2.06 6.70 -11.52
C ASP A 52 -0.66 6.75 -10.88
N GLY A 53 0.40 6.75 -11.70
CA GLY A 53 1.80 6.86 -11.27
C GLY A 53 2.73 5.77 -11.79
N GLY A 54 2.19 4.72 -12.43
CA GLY A 54 2.99 3.63 -12.99
C GLY A 54 3.90 2.98 -11.95
N ASN A 55 5.14 2.67 -12.36
CA ASN A 55 6.18 2.13 -11.48
C ASN A 55 6.64 3.07 -10.35
N GLY A 56 6.18 4.32 -10.31
CA GLY A 56 6.46 5.27 -9.21
C GLY A 56 5.43 5.20 -8.07
N ALA A 57 4.42 4.34 -8.20
CA ALA A 57 3.41 4.14 -7.18
C ALA A 57 2.97 2.67 -7.11
N VAL A 58 2.43 2.28 -5.96
CA VAL A 58 1.81 0.97 -5.75
C VAL A 58 0.40 1.13 -5.21
N LEU A 59 -0.51 0.30 -5.69
CA LEU A 59 -1.82 0.09 -5.10
C LEU A 59 -1.74 -1.07 -4.13
N VAL A 60 -2.28 -0.90 -2.93
CA VAL A 60 -2.20 -1.87 -1.84
C VAL A 60 -3.61 -2.17 -1.35
N LEU A 61 -3.94 -3.46 -1.30
CA LEU A 61 -5.17 -3.98 -0.72
C LEU A 61 -4.92 -4.37 0.73
N LEU A 62 -5.76 -3.89 1.63
CA LEU A 62 -5.71 -4.13 3.06
C LEU A 62 -6.81 -5.09 3.50
N LYS A 63 -6.54 -5.84 4.58
CA LYS A 63 -7.56 -6.62 5.28
C LYS A 63 -8.67 -5.70 5.75
N LYS A 64 -9.92 -6.08 5.47
CA LYS A 64 -11.08 -5.38 6.02
C LYS A 64 -11.04 -5.51 7.56
N PRO A 65 -11.21 -4.42 8.32
CA PRO A 65 -11.39 -4.52 9.76
C PRO A 65 -12.63 -5.38 10.03
N LYS A 66 -12.52 -6.34 10.95
CA LYS A 66 -13.69 -7.09 11.41
C LYS A 66 -14.62 -6.10 12.09
N THR A 67 -15.84 -5.98 11.56
CA THR A 67 -16.95 -5.44 12.33
C THR A 67 -17.34 -6.53 13.31
N ASP A 68 -17.09 -6.31 14.60
CA ASP A 68 -17.58 -7.19 15.66
C ASP A 68 -19.11 -7.11 15.66
N GLY A 69 -19.76 -8.02 14.95
CA GLY A 69 -21.22 -8.00 14.75
C GLY A 69 -21.68 -8.82 13.55
N GLU A 70 -21.38 -10.12 13.54
CA GLU A 70 -22.12 -11.17 12.84
C GLU A 70 -22.00 -12.49 13.61
#